data_AF-A0A8T4ZHL9-F1
#
_entry.id   AF-A0A8T4ZHL9-F1
#
_cell.length_a   1.000
_cell.length_b   1.000
_cell.length_c   1.000
_cell.angle_alpha   90.00
_cell.angle_beta   90.00
_cell.angle_gamma   90.00
#
_symmetry.space_group_name_H-M   'P 1'
#
loop_
_entity.id
_entity.type
_entity.pdbx_description
1 polymer ?
#
loop_
_entity_poly.entity_id
_entity_poly.type
_entity_poly.pdbx_seq_one_letter_code
_entity_poly.pdbx_strand_id
1 'polypeptide(L)'
;MISRRLTVLRNSVGVDTQRIREKTLRYLEELFDLAVRIAKGEVKTQTEDGKTVKISMKQRQIWARVAAYIAQIMNSVAEGFDERQLDEGLAELERLVDEAKAKGKAKADPKPPE
;
A
#
# COMPACT_ATOMS: atom_id res chain seq x y z
N MET A 1 -25.49 2.64 -37.37
CA MET A 1 -26.15 3.20 -36.17
C MET A 1 -25.66 2.57 -34.85
N ILE A 2 -25.19 1.32 -34.85
CA ILE A 2 -24.56 0.66 -33.68
C ILE A 2 -23.09 1.10 -33.49
N SER A 3 -22.33 1.26 -34.57
CA SER A 3 -20.90 1.63 -34.50
C SER A 3 -20.66 2.95 -33.75
N ARG A 4 -21.53 3.95 -33.95
CA ARG A 4 -21.46 5.22 -33.23
C ARG A 4 -21.73 5.05 -31.72
N ARG A 5 -22.66 4.17 -31.34
CA ARG A 5 -22.93 3.84 -29.93
C ARG A 5 -21.76 3.09 -29.29
N LEU A 6 -21.11 2.19 -30.04
CA LEU A 6 -19.92 1.47 -29.59
C LEU A 6 -18.73 2.41 -29.38
N THR A 7 -18.52 3.39 -30.25
CA THR A 7 -17.49 4.42 -30.07
C THR A 7 -17.75 5.27 -28.83
N VAL A 8 -18.99 5.73 -28.61
CA VAL A 8 -19.36 6.48 -27.40
C VAL A 8 -19.14 5.66 -26.14
N LEU A 9 -19.53 4.38 -26.15
CA LEU A 9 -19.30 3.48 -25.02
C LEU A 9 -17.80 3.27 -24.75
N ARG A 10 -16.99 3.01 -25.79
CA ARG A 10 -15.53 2.87 -25.65
C ARG A 10 -14.88 4.13 -25.08
N ASN A 11 -15.30 5.31 -25.55
CA ASN A 11 -14.78 6.57 -25.06
C ASN A 11 -15.20 6.84 -23.60
N SER A 12 -16.46 6.56 -23.25
CA SER A 12 -16.95 6.70 -21.87
C SER A 12 -16.19 5.78 -20.92
N VAL A 13 -16.09 4.49 -21.26
CA VAL A 13 -15.34 3.50 -20.46
C VAL A 13 -13.88 3.92 -20.32
N GLY A 14 -13.23 4.36 -21.40
CA GLY A 14 -11.85 4.85 -21.33
C GLY A 14 -11.65 6.05 -20.39
N VAL A 15 -12.59 7.01 -20.40
CA VAL A 15 -12.57 8.16 -19.49
C VAL A 15 -12.78 7.74 -18.04
N ASP A 16 -13.71 6.83 -17.78
CA ASP A 16 -13.98 6.34 -16.42
C ASP A 16 -12.79 5.55 -15.87
N THR A 17 -12.17 4.68 -16.68
CA THR A 17 -10.93 3.96 -16.29
C THR A 17 -9.77 4.91 -16.02
N GLN A 18 -9.60 5.98 -16.82
CA GLN A 18 -8.56 6.99 -16.57
C GLN A 18 -8.79 7.72 -15.24
N ARG A 19 -10.03 8.13 -14.96
CA ARG A 19 -10.39 8.78 -13.68
C ARG A 19 -10.14 7.88 -12.48
N ILE A 20 -10.46 6.60 -12.60
CA ILE A 20 -10.20 5.61 -11.53
C ILE A 20 -8.69 5.48 -11.33
N ARG A 21 -7.92 5.31 -12.41
CA ARG A 21 -6.45 5.22 -12.36
C ARG A 21 -5.82 6.42 -11.68
N GLU A 22 -6.21 7.64 -12.04
CA GLU A 22 -5.70 8.86 -11.40
C GLU A 22 -6.01 8.92 -9.90
N LYS A 23 -7.23 8.50 -9.50
CA LYS A 23 -7.59 8.44 -8.07
C LYS A 23 -6.75 7.40 -7.34
N THR A 24 -6.57 6.21 -7.91
CA THR A 24 -5.72 5.16 -7.33
C THR A 24 -4.28 5.65 -7.16
N LEU A 25 -3.69 6.29 -8.18
CA LEU A 25 -2.33 6.83 -8.09
C LEU A 25 -2.18 7.87 -6.98
N ARG A 26 -3.15 8.78 -6.82
CA ARG A 26 -3.13 9.77 -5.72
C ARG A 26 -3.16 9.10 -4.34
N TYR A 27 -4.00 8.10 -4.15
CA TYR A 27 -4.04 7.36 -2.87
C TYR A 27 -2.74 6.59 -2.61
N LEU A 28 -2.15 5.97 -3.64
CA LEU A 28 -0.86 5.29 -3.51
C LEU A 28 0.26 6.27 -3.17
N GLU A 29 0.26 7.48 -3.74
CA GLU A 29 1.22 8.53 -3.44
C GLU A 29 1.14 8.97 -1.96
N GLU A 30 -0.08 9.17 -1.43
CA GLU A 30 -0.29 9.49 -0.01
C GLU A 30 0.26 8.40 0.92
N LEU A 31 0.03 7.12 0.57
CA LEU A 31 0.54 5.98 1.32
C LEU A 31 2.07 5.88 1.24
N PHE A 32 2.64 6.12 0.05
CA PHE A 32 4.08 6.14 -0.17
C PHE A 32 4.75 7.19 0.72
N ASP A 33 4.24 8.42 0.68
CA ASP A 33 4.77 9.52 1.47
C ASP A 33 4.73 9.22 2.97
N LEU A 34 3.61 8.68 3.46
CA LEU A 34 3.51 8.28 4.86
C LEU A 34 4.55 7.20 5.22
N ALA A 35 4.69 6.16 4.40
CA ALA A 35 5.66 5.09 4.61
C ALA A 35 7.10 5.62 4.62
N VAL A 36 7.44 6.53 3.70
CA VAL A 36 8.75 7.20 3.63
C VAL A 36 9.01 8.05 4.86
N ARG A 37 8.04 8.84 5.31
CA ARG A 37 8.17 9.68 6.52
C ARG A 37 8.41 8.82 7.77
N ILE A 38 7.74 7.68 7.87
CA ILE A 38 7.99 6.72 8.96
C ILE A 38 9.39 6.11 8.83
N ALA A 39 9.77 5.65 7.64
CA ALA A 39 11.08 5.04 7.39
C ALA A 39 12.24 6.01 7.70
N LYS A 40 12.10 7.29 7.33
CA LYS A 40 13.06 8.37 7.65
C LYS A 40 13.06 8.75 9.13
N GLY A 41 12.06 8.31 9.89
CA GLY A 41 11.95 8.61 11.32
C GLY A 41 11.36 9.97 11.65
N GLU A 42 10.72 10.63 10.67
CA GLU A 42 9.95 11.85 10.88
C GLU A 42 8.71 11.55 11.73
N VAL A 43 8.13 10.36 11.54
CA VAL A 43 7.13 9.79 12.46
C VAL A 43 7.87 8.94 13.50
N LYS A 44 7.72 9.32 14.78
CA LYS A 44 8.46 8.69 15.90
C LYS A 44 7.64 7.68 16.68
N THR A 45 6.32 7.77 16.60
CA THR A 45 5.38 6.96 17.36
C THR A 45 4.24 6.50 16.47
N GLN A 46 3.72 5.31 16.76
CA GLN A 46 2.52 4.77 16.13
C GLN A 46 1.58 4.21 17.20
N THR A 47 0.31 4.08 16.88
CA THR A 47 -0.65 3.40 17.75
C THR A 47 -0.67 1.91 17.41
N GLU A 48 -0.41 1.07 18.41
CA GLU A 48 -0.46 -0.40 18.32
C GLU A 48 -1.32 -0.90 19.50
N ASP A 49 -2.36 -1.69 19.23
CA ASP A 49 -3.32 -2.18 20.25
C ASP A 49 -3.88 -1.08 21.18
N GLY A 50 -4.17 0.10 20.61
CA GLY A 50 -4.68 1.26 21.37
C GLY A 50 -3.63 2.00 22.21
N LYS A 51 -2.34 1.61 22.13
CA LYS A 51 -1.23 2.24 22.87
C LYS A 51 -0.29 2.97 21.92
N THR A 52 0.21 4.12 22.35
CA THR A 52 1.26 4.84 21.62
C THR A 52 2.61 4.18 21.90
N VAL A 53 3.23 3.60 20.87
CA VAL A 53 4.54 2.95 20.92
C VAL A 53 5.56 3.69 20.06
N LYS A 54 6.84 3.68 20.47
CA LYS A 54 7.92 4.24 19.65
C LYS A 54 8.22 3.32 18.47
N ILE A 55 8.43 3.92 17.31
CA ILE A 55 8.80 3.18 16.09
C ILE A 55 10.28 2.81 16.16
N SER A 56 10.55 1.51 16.24
CA SER A 56 11.90 0.95 16.27
C SER A 56 12.62 1.04 14.92
N MET A 57 13.96 0.93 14.93
CA MET A 57 14.75 0.90 13.70
C MET A 57 14.34 -0.26 12.77
N LYS A 58 13.98 -1.41 13.34
CA LYS A 58 13.47 -2.57 12.59
C LYS A 58 12.14 -2.26 11.91
N GLN A 59 11.22 -1.59 12.61
CA GLN A 59 9.96 -1.15 12.01
C GLN A 59 10.22 -0.16 10.87
N ARG A 60 11.15 0.78 11.03
CA ARG A 60 11.53 1.71 9.94
C ARG A 60 12.05 1.01 8.70
N GLN A 61 12.85 -0.05 8.87
CA GLN A 61 13.32 -0.86 7.73
C GLN A 61 12.16 -1.56 7.02
N ILE A 62 11.15 -2.04 7.75
CA ILE A 62 9.96 -2.63 7.15
C ILE A 62 9.14 -1.55 6.42
N TRP A 63 8.98 -0.36 7.00
CA TRP A 63 8.33 0.77 6.35
C TRP A 63 9.04 1.22 5.07
N ALA A 64 10.37 1.11 4.99
CA ALA A 64 11.10 1.34 3.75
C ALA A 64 10.74 0.31 2.66
N ARG A 65 10.53 -0.96 3.04
CA ARG A 65 10.07 -2.01 2.12
C ARG A 65 8.63 -1.77 1.67
N VAL A 66 7.76 -1.35 2.58
CA VAL A 66 6.38 -0.92 2.27
C VAL A 66 6.40 0.20 1.23
N ALA A 67 7.21 1.25 1.44
CA ALA A 67 7.35 2.34 0.48
C ALA A 67 7.83 1.87 -0.90
N ALA A 68 8.86 1.00 -0.93
CA ALA A 68 9.36 0.44 -2.19
C ALA A 68 8.28 -0.36 -2.94
N TYR A 69 7.47 -1.13 -2.21
CA TYR A 69 6.39 -1.92 -2.79
C TYR A 69 5.25 -1.04 -3.32
N ILE A 70 4.87 0.03 -2.60
CA ILE A 70 3.90 1.01 -3.10
C ILE A 70 4.38 1.64 -4.41
N ALA A 71 5.66 2.01 -4.51
CA ALA A 71 6.23 2.55 -5.74
C ALA A 71 6.16 1.55 -6.92
N GLN A 72 6.30 0.25 -6.66
CA GLN A 72 6.12 -0.79 -7.69
C GLN A 72 4.66 -0.84 -8.17
N ILE A 73 3.70 -0.78 -7.25
CA ILE A 73 2.27 -0.75 -7.60
C ILE A 73 1.95 0.52 -8.41
N MET A 74 2.48 1.69 -8.00
CA MET A 74 2.31 2.94 -8.75
C MET A 74 2.80 2.83 -10.19
N ASN A 75 3.99 2.25 -10.41
CA ASN A 75 4.53 2.06 -11.76
C ASN A 75 3.64 1.13 -12.59
N SER A 76 3.18 0.01 -12.01
CA SER A 76 2.25 -0.90 -12.68
C SER A 76 0.96 -0.19 -13.10
N VAL A 77 0.32 0.55 -12.18
CA VAL A 77 -0.92 1.32 -12.44
C VAL A 77 -0.72 2.40 -13.50
N ALA A 78 0.45 3.05 -13.51
CA ALA A 78 0.78 4.05 -14.52
C ALA A 78 0.91 3.43 -15.92
N GLU A 79 1.57 2.27 -16.03
CA GLU A 79 1.76 1.53 -17.29
C GLU A 79 0.44 0.90 -17.80
N GLY A 80 -0.42 0.41 -16.90
CA GLY A 80 -1.68 -0.23 -17.24
C GLY A 80 -2.60 -0.38 -16.03
N PHE A 81 -3.91 -0.19 -16.22
CA PHE A 81 -4.88 -0.43 -15.15
C PHE A 81 -5.51 -1.81 -15.35
N ASP A 82 -4.95 -2.82 -14.69
CA ASP A 82 -5.55 -4.14 -14.52
C ASP A 82 -6.04 -4.28 -13.07
N GLU A 83 -7.36 -4.30 -12.92
CA GLU A 83 -8.03 -4.33 -11.62
C GLU A 83 -7.63 -5.57 -10.79
N ARG A 84 -7.39 -6.73 -11.44
CA ARG A 84 -7.01 -7.95 -10.72
C ARG A 84 -5.59 -7.89 -10.19
N GLN A 85 -4.67 -7.38 -11.01
CA GLN A 85 -3.28 -7.20 -10.59
C GLN A 85 -3.15 -6.16 -9.48
N LEU A 86 -3.98 -5.11 -9.53
CA LEU A 86 -4.05 -4.12 -8.47
C LEU A 86 -4.54 -4.74 -7.16
N ASP A 87 -5.62 -5.54 -7.19
CA ASP A 87 -6.14 -6.21 -6.00
C ASP A 87 -5.10 -7.14 -5.35
N GLU A 88 -4.40 -7.95 -6.14
CA GLU A 88 -3.31 -8.81 -5.65
C GLU A 88 -2.17 -8.00 -5.02
N GLY A 89 -1.78 -6.89 -5.66
CA GLY A 89 -0.78 -5.97 -5.13
C GLY A 89 -1.22 -5.30 -3.82
N LEU A 90 -2.48 -4.90 -3.71
CA LEU A 90 -3.01 -4.29 -2.48
C LEU A 90 -3.08 -5.30 -1.33
N ALA A 91 -3.40 -6.57 -1.60
CA ALA A 91 -3.41 -7.62 -0.59
C ALA A 91 -2.02 -7.88 0.01
N GLU A 92 -0.96 -7.92 -0.82
CA GLU A 92 0.40 -8.05 -0.29
C GLU A 92 0.86 -6.78 0.43
N LEU A 93 0.43 -5.59 -0.04
CA LEU A 93 0.69 -4.34 0.65
C LEU A 93 0.10 -4.35 2.07
N GLU A 94 -1.14 -4.82 2.23
CA GLU A 94 -1.78 -4.99 3.54
C GLU A 94 -0.96 -5.91 4.44
N ARG A 95 -0.51 -7.06 3.91
CA ARG A 95 0.35 -8.00 4.63
C ARG A 95 1.66 -7.37 5.10
N LEU A 96 2.31 -6.56 4.27
CA LEU A 96 3.54 -5.84 4.62
C LEU A 96 3.30 -4.75 5.68
N VAL A 97 2.17 -4.05 5.60
CA VAL A 97 1.76 -3.05 6.59
C VAL A 97 1.52 -3.71 7.94
N ASP A 98 0.85 -4.85 7.97
CA ASP A 98 0.63 -5.62 9.19
C ASP A 98 1.95 -6.10 9.81
N GLU A 99 2.91 -6.54 9.00
CA GLU A 99 4.24 -6.85 9.48
C GLU A 99 4.98 -5.64 10.06
N ALA A 100 4.82 -4.47 9.43
CA ALA A 100 5.42 -3.21 9.89
C ALA A 100 4.83 -2.77 11.24
N LYS A 101 3.56 -3.07 11.47
CA LYS A 101 2.84 -2.80 12.72
C LYS A 101 3.18 -3.82 13.80
N ALA A 102 3.04 -5.12 13.53
CA ALA A 102 3.03 -6.20 14.52
C ALA A 102 4.39 -6.55 15.16
N LYS A 103 5.52 -6.16 14.56
CA LYS A 103 6.86 -6.54 15.07
C LYS A 103 7.37 -5.66 16.22
N GLY A 104 6.48 -5.12 17.05
CA GLY A 104 6.74 -4.76 18.45
C GLY A 104 6.87 -5.99 19.37
N LYS A 105 6.41 -7.17 18.94
CA LYS A 105 6.55 -8.45 19.66
C LYS A 105 7.62 -9.34 19.01
N ALA A 106 8.86 -9.22 19.47
CA ALA A 106 9.80 -10.33 19.39
C ALA A 106 10.04 -10.85 20.81
N LYS A 107 9.80 -12.16 20.99
CA LYS A 107 9.97 -13.00 22.19
C LYS A 107 8.78 -13.03 23.16
N ALA A 108 7.83 -13.90 22.87
CA ALA A 108 7.36 -14.85 23.88
C ALA A 108 7.79 -16.24 23.37
N ASP A 109 9.02 -16.64 23.72
CA ASP A 109 9.42 -18.04 23.67
C ASP A 109 8.46 -18.82 24.59
N PRO A 110 7.73 -19.84 24.12
CA PRO A 110 7.13 -20.78 25.06
C PRO A 110 8.29 -21.63 25.59
N LYS A 111 8.78 -21.32 26.80
CA LYS A 111 9.64 -22.22 27.56
C LYS A 111 8.91 -23.58 27.65
N PRO A 112 9.52 -24.71 27.26
CA PRO A 112 8.89 -26.02 27.45
C PRO A 112 8.74 -26.28 28.95
N PRO A 113 7.64 -26.90 29.39
CA PRO A 113 7.45 -27.24 30.80
C PRO A 113 8.53 -28.22 31.28
N GLU A 114 9.11 -27.92 32.44
CA GLU A 114 9.97 -28.81 33.24
C GLU A 114 9.17 -29.96 33.85
#